data_AF-H0F396-F1
#
_entry.id   AF-H0F396-F1
#
_cell.length_a   1.000
_cell.length_b   1.000
_cell.length_c   1.000
_cell.angle_alpha   90.00
_cell.angle_beta   90.00
_cell.angle_gamma   90.00
#
_symmetry.space_group_name_H-M   'P 1'
#
loop_
_entity.id
_entity.type
_entity.pdbx_description
1 polymer ?
#
loop_
_entity_poly.entity_id
_entity_poly.type
_entity_poly.pdbx_seq_one_letter_code
_entity_poly.pdbx_strand_id
1 'polypeptide(L)'
;MVSAQWLALAAAAAGAAMMAWAGAAGRVRGEGALRLPWLAAGALGASAALLALGWRTVQDLPGLLGSRVGHLALSMSGILLLAGLGAAWLHSRAPAVRARALPSWRRGVALAMGALALLVLMLALSVWRQPENALALARWPFAWRYDPDLPVSPHTWNRLWLALAQSAAALVLLVCALFARRWRLALLAASGALALATSWPQPRLLLTEAHPMSYQRSPLSFTDANVLQGGRLYRQHCASCHGAAADGRGARAAGLPAWPSVLGAALFGNRLDGDIYWRVARDGQASGGPAEHGFGAALRPDEIWQVLDFLRLQAYGASGGAGMPAVPAPVVALACRDGRTARLDGLRGLPLRIVAHAPGAPEEPQDPRVLTVALTRGLEADVNADCVATDVLAWDAYALAAGTSPDALAGAQFMVDRRGWLRARRLPGAAPAWTSADNVCGPAGRMESTSARGLGELLSAMDSAPIAAPARIP
;
A
#
# COMPACT_ATOMS: atom_id res chain seq x y z
N MET A 1 2.70 -15.15 3.65
CA MET A 1 3.27 -13.84 4.04
C MET A 1 4.45 -14.13 4.95
N VAL A 2 5.62 -13.54 4.70
CA VAL A 2 6.76 -13.69 5.63
C VAL A 2 6.48 -12.77 6.82
N SER A 3 6.39 -13.33 8.03
CA SER A 3 6.16 -12.52 9.24
C SER A 3 7.39 -11.68 9.58
N ALA A 4 7.19 -10.52 10.21
CA ALA A 4 8.27 -9.66 10.70
C ALA A 4 9.25 -10.39 11.65
N GLN A 5 8.79 -11.50 12.25
CA GLN A 5 9.58 -12.40 13.09
C GLN A 5 10.74 -13.06 12.31
N TRP A 6 10.54 -13.43 11.04
CA TRP A 6 11.62 -14.00 10.21
C TRP A 6 12.72 -12.97 9.92
N LEU A 7 12.34 -11.71 9.69
CA LEU A 7 13.28 -10.61 9.51
C LEU A 7 14.10 -10.38 10.79
N ALA A 8 13.43 -10.37 11.95
CA ALA A 8 14.09 -10.24 13.25
C ALA A 8 15.04 -11.40 13.57
N LEU A 9 14.67 -12.65 13.26
CA LEU A 9 15.53 -13.82 13.45
C LEU A 9 16.78 -13.78 12.57
N ALA A 10 16.61 -13.46 11.27
CA ALA A 10 17.73 -13.34 10.35
C ALA A 10 18.71 -12.26 10.80
N ALA A 11 18.19 -11.14 11.30
CA ALA A 11 18.99 -10.07 11.85
C ALA A 11 19.71 -10.44 13.15
N ALA A 12 19.02 -11.12 14.06
CA ALA A 12 19.60 -11.58 15.31
C ALA A 12 20.74 -12.57 15.05
N ALA A 13 20.57 -13.48 14.09
CA ALA A 13 21.62 -14.40 13.65
C ALA A 13 22.84 -13.64 13.08
N ALA A 14 22.62 -12.62 12.25
CA ALA A 14 23.69 -11.80 11.70
C ALA A 14 24.46 -11.04 12.78
N GLY A 15 23.75 -10.40 13.73
CA GLY A 15 24.35 -9.69 14.85
C GLY A 15 25.11 -10.61 15.80
N ALA A 16 24.55 -11.78 16.13
CA ALA A 16 25.21 -12.79 16.97
C ALA A 16 26.49 -13.34 16.32
N ALA A 17 26.47 -13.60 15.01
CA ALA A 17 27.64 -14.02 14.25
C ALA A 17 28.74 -12.95 14.28
N MET A 18 28.40 -11.67 14.12
CA MET A 18 29.35 -10.56 14.25
C MET A 18 29.93 -10.43 15.66
N MET A 19 29.11 -10.58 16.71
CA MET A 19 29.58 -10.55 18.11
C MET A 19 30.52 -11.71 18.44
N ALA A 20 30.15 -12.93 18.05
CA ALA A 20 30.99 -14.12 18.26
C ALA A 20 32.36 -13.95 17.60
N TRP A 21 32.38 -13.35 16.41
CA TRP A 21 33.62 -13.04 15.71
C TRP A 21 34.43 -11.93 16.39
N ALA A 22 33.80 -10.84 16.83
CA ALA A 22 34.49 -9.76 17.57
C ALA A 22 35.15 -10.29 18.85
N GLY A 23 34.47 -11.20 19.57
CA GLY A 23 35.01 -11.87 20.75
C GLY A 23 36.15 -12.86 20.42
N ALA A 24 36.09 -13.56 19.29
CA ALA A 24 37.20 -14.41 18.83
C ALA A 24 38.43 -13.57 18.41
N ALA A 25 38.23 -12.45 17.72
CA ALA A 25 39.30 -11.56 17.29
C ALA A 25 40.08 -10.91 18.46
N GLY A 26 39.41 -10.69 19.60
CA GLY A 26 40.02 -10.16 20.83
C GLY A 26 40.83 -11.19 21.63
N ARG A 27 40.55 -12.49 21.49
CA ARG A 27 41.17 -13.58 22.28
C ARG A 27 42.40 -14.22 21.63
N VAL A 28 42.57 -14.10 20.31
CA VAL A 28 43.68 -14.73 19.58
C VAL A 28 44.98 -13.92 19.72
N ARG A 29 45.90 -14.46 20.54
CA ARG A 29 47.29 -13.95 20.74
C ARG A 29 48.32 -14.47 19.71
N GLY A 30 47.92 -15.24 18.69
CA GLY A 30 48.81 -15.79 17.67
C GLY A 30 48.37 -15.52 16.22
N GLU A 31 49.19 -15.91 15.24
CA GLU A 31 49.04 -15.67 13.79
C GLU A 31 47.82 -16.34 13.11
N GLY A 32 46.79 -16.72 13.87
CA GLY A 32 45.49 -17.10 13.32
C GLY A 32 44.91 -15.91 12.57
N ALA A 33 45.12 -15.88 11.25
CA ALA A 33 44.74 -14.80 10.38
C ALA A 33 43.28 -14.40 10.64
N LEU A 34 43.09 -13.15 11.08
CA LEU A 34 41.79 -12.52 11.13
C LEU A 34 41.03 -12.87 9.84
N ARG A 35 39.97 -13.69 9.94
CA ARG A 35 39.12 -14.12 8.81
C ARG A 35 38.23 -12.95 8.31
N LEU A 36 38.83 -11.77 8.15
CA LEU A 36 38.21 -10.55 7.62
C LEU A 36 37.54 -10.74 6.26
N PRO A 37 38.08 -11.52 5.29
CA PRO A 37 37.36 -11.75 4.03
C PRO A 37 36.05 -12.53 4.23
N TRP A 38 36.02 -13.50 5.15
CA TRP A 38 34.80 -14.24 5.49
C TRP A 38 33.77 -13.36 6.19
N LEU A 39 34.21 -12.41 7.01
CA LEU A 39 33.32 -11.41 7.57
C LEU A 39 32.73 -10.49 6.51
N ALA A 40 33.56 -9.99 5.59
CA ALA A 40 33.09 -9.09 4.54
C ALA A 40 32.04 -9.81 3.68
N ALA A 41 32.31 -11.06 3.30
CA ALA A 41 31.36 -11.90 2.57
C ALA A 41 30.08 -12.20 3.38
N GLY A 42 30.21 -12.54 4.66
CA GLY A 42 29.09 -12.81 5.55
C GLY A 42 28.20 -11.59 5.79
N ALA A 43 28.79 -10.40 5.97
CA ALA A 43 28.08 -9.15 6.15
C ALA A 43 27.34 -8.72 4.88
N LEU A 44 27.96 -8.90 3.70
CA LEU A 44 27.31 -8.68 2.40
C LEU A 44 26.12 -9.62 2.19
N GLY A 45 26.31 -10.93 2.45
CA GLY A 45 25.24 -11.93 2.35
C GLY A 45 24.09 -11.65 3.31
N ALA A 46 24.39 -11.31 4.57
CA ALA A 46 23.39 -10.96 5.56
C ALA A 46 22.64 -9.67 5.20
N SER A 47 23.33 -8.65 4.69
CA SER A 47 22.67 -7.43 4.19
C SER A 47 21.72 -7.74 3.03
N ALA A 48 22.15 -8.53 2.05
CA ALA A 48 21.30 -8.90 0.91
C ALA A 48 20.07 -9.71 1.37
N ALA A 49 20.26 -10.64 2.31
CA ALA A 49 19.17 -11.43 2.89
C ALA A 49 18.18 -10.54 3.66
N LEU A 50 18.64 -9.59 4.47
CA LEU A 50 17.77 -8.66 5.20
C LEU A 50 17.00 -7.72 4.28
N LEU A 51 17.64 -7.21 3.22
CA LEU A 51 16.93 -6.42 2.20
C LEU A 51 15.87 -7.24 1.47
N ALA A 52 16.19 -8.48 1.08
CA ALA A 52 15.24 -9.37 0.41
C ALA A 52 14.07 -9.76 1.32
N LEU A 53 14.33 -10.04 2.60
CA LEU A 53 13.29 -10.30 3.60
C LEU A 53 12.44 -9.05 3.84
N GLY A 54 13.07 -7.88 4.00
CA GLY A 54 12.38 -6.60 4.14
C GLY A 54 11.45 -6.34 2.96
N TRP A 55 11.95 -6.47 1.73
CA TRP A 55 11.15 -6.36 0.50
C TRP A 55 9.96 -7.33 0.49
N ARG A 56 10.17 -8.60 0.87
CA ARG A 56 9.08 -9.59 0.94
C ARG A 56 8.04 -9.28 2.02
N THR A 57 8.44 -8.62 3.11
CA THR A 57 7.51 -8.23 4.19
C THR A 57 6.64 -7.04 3.80
N VAL A 58 7.21 -6.04 3.14
CA VAL A 58 6.51 -4.79 2.78
C VAL A 58 5.89 -4.80 1.39
N GLN A 59 6.31 -5.73 0.52
CA GLN A 59 5.80 -6.03 -0.84
C GLN A 59 5.95 -4.94 -1.90
N ASP A 60 6.20 -3.69 -1.52
CA ASP A 60 6.37 -2.58 -2.45
C ASP A 60 7.41 -1.55 -1.97
N LEU A 61 7.78 -0.64 -2.88
CA LEU A 61 8.73 0.43 -2.60
C LEU A 61 8.20 1.44 -1.56
N PRO A 62 6.92 1.88 -1.62
CA PRO A 62 6.32 2.69 -0.56
C PRO A 62 6.47 2.07 0.82
N GLY A 63 6.23 0.77 0.96
CA GLY A 63 6.32 0.05 2.21
C GLY A 63 7.75 -0.02 2.71
N LEU A 64 8.73 -0.25 1.83
CA LEU A 64 10.14 -0.27 2.22
C LEU A 64 10.63 1.11 2.72
N LEU A 65 10.20 2.18 2.06
CA LEU A 65 10.67 3.53 2.34
C LEU A 65 9.80 4.30 3.36
N GLY A 66 8.57 3.87 3.62
CA GLY A 66 7.60 4.59 4.45
C GLY A 66 7.04 3.80 5.63
N SER A 67 7.37 2.52 5.77
CA SER A 67 7.04 1.73 6.96
C SER A 67 8.19 1.72 7.97
N ARG A 68 7.86 1.55 9.25
CA ARG A 68 8.87 1.41 10.31
C ARG A 68 9.73 0.17 10.09
N VAL A 69 9.11 -0.95 9.69
CA VAL A 69 9.82 -2.20 9.40
C VAL A 69 10.79 -2.04 8.23
N GLY A 70 10.38 -1.32 7.18
CA GLY A 70 11.23 -0.99 6.04
C GLY A 70 12.45 -0.16 6.44
N HIS A 71 12.26 0.90 7.23
CA HIS A 71 13.37 1.70 7.76
C HIS A 71 14.35 0.89 8.62
N LEU A 72 13.83 0.01 9.48
CA LEU A 72 14.67 -0.87 10.30
C LEU A 72 15.47 -1.83 9.41
N ALA A 73 14.84 -2.47 8.42
CA ALA A 73 15.51 -3.36 7.47
C ALA A 73 16.62 -2.64 6.69
N LEU A 74 16.36 -1.43 6.18
CA LEU A 74 17.33 -0.60 5.47
C LEU A 74 18.50 -0.18 6.37
N SER A 75 18.21 0.25 7.60
CA SER A 75 19.23 0.67 8.57
C SER A 75 20.17 -0.47 8.92
N MET A 76 19.62 -1.67 9.19
CA MET A 76 20.40 -2.85 9.53
C MET A 76 21.25 -3.33 8.36
N SER A 77 20.69 -3.32 7.16
CA SER A 77 21.41 -3.64 5.92
C SER A 77 22.56 -2.65 5.68
N GLY A 78 22.33 -1.35 5.87
CA GLY A 78 23.35 -0.31 5.79
C GLY A 78 24.49 -0.51 6.79
N ILE A 79 24.17 -0.83 8.06
CA ILE A 79 25.16 -1.12 9.10
C ILE A 79 26.04 -2.32 8.72
N LEU A 80 25.44 -3.39 8.21
CA LEU A 80 26.17 -4.59 7.76
C LEU A 80 27.07 -4.30 6.55
N LEU A 81 26.61 -3.51 5.58
CA LEU A 81 27.41 -3.10 4.44
C LEU A 81 28.64 -2.28 4.86
N LEU A 82 28.46 -1.31 5.76
CA LEU A 82 29.55 -0.51 6.31
C LEU A 82 30.55 -1.37 7.10
N ALA A 83 30.05 -2.34 7.87
CA ALA A 83 30.88 -3.30 8.59
C ALA A 83 31.70 -4.18 7.63
N GLY A 84 31.08 -4.68 6.56
CA GLY A 84 31.75 -5.48 5.54
C GLY A 84 32.82 -4.70 4.77
N LEU A 85 32.53 -3.46 4.37
CA LEU A 85 33.48 -2.55 3.75
C LEU A 85 34.66 -2.23 4.67
N GLY A 86 34.38 -1.96 5.95
CA GLY A 86 35.42 -1.74 6.97
C GLY A 86 36.34 -2.96 7.13
N ALA A 87 35.77 -4.17 7.21
CA ALA A 87 36.52 -5.42 7.32
C ALA A 87 37.41 -5.67 6.08
N ALA A 88 36.87 -5.46 4.88
CA ALA A 88 37.63 -5.59 3.63
C ALA A 88 38.77 -4.55 3.57
N TRP A 89 38.49 -3.30 3.95
CA TRP A 89 39.49 -2.23 3.96
C TRP A 89 40.63 -2.56 4.93
N LEU A 90 40.31 -3.01 6.14
CA LEU A 90 41.28 -3.45 7.14
C LEU A 90 42.15 -4.60 6.64
N HIS A 91 41.55 -5.58 5.94
CA HIS A 91 42.28 -6.70 5.34
C HIS A 91 43.31 -6.22 4.32
N SER A 92 42.94 -5.31 3.43
CA SER A 92 43.87 -4.73 2.44
C SER A 92 45.05 -3.96 3.06
N ARG A 93 44.88 -3.49 4.30
CA ARG A 93 45.89 -2.75 5.06
C ARG A 93 46.70 -3.63 6.02
N ALA A 94 46.24 -4.85 6.30
CA ALA A 94 46.84 -5.78 7.26
C ALA A 94 48.36 -5.99 7.10
N PRO A 95 48.95 -6.15 5.89
CA PRO A 95 50.40 -6.33 5.77
C PRO A 95 51.20 -5.10 6.25
N ALA A 96 50.72 -3.88 6.03
CA ALA A 96 51.40 -2.66 6.48
C ALA A 96 51.16 -2.35 7.97
N VAL A 97 50.06 -2.85 8.54
CA VAL A 97 49.72 -2.68 9.97
C VAL A 97 50.47 -3.70 10.83
N ARG A 98 50.64 -4.94 10.36
CA ARG A 98 51.47 -5.98 11.02
C ARG A 98 52.92 -5.51 11.22
N ALA A 99 53.47 -4.78 10.25
CA ALA A 99 54.81 -4.22 10.33
C ALA A 99 55.00 -3.15 11.42
N ARG A 100 53.92 -2.56 11.97
CA ARG A 100 53.98 -1.48 12.99
C ARG A 100 53.59 -1.92 14.40
N ALA A 101 53.32 -3.21 14.64
CA ALA A 101 53.10 -3.82 15.97
C ALA A 101 52.24 -2.99 16.97
N LEU A 102 51.06 -2.50 16.56
CA LEU A 102 50.16 -1.72 17.45
C LEU A 102 48.97 -2.57 17.98
N PRO A 103 49.06 -3.14 19.20
CA PRO A 103 47.97 -3.90 19.83
C PRO A 103 46.73 -3.05 20.20
N SER A 104 46.84 -1.71 20.25
CA SER A 104 45.73 -0.79 20.50
C SER A 104 44.72 -0.74 19.34
N TRP A 105 45.18 -0.81 18.09
CA TRP A 105 44.33 -0.78 16.90
C TRP A 105 43.38 -1.98 16.81
N ARG A 106 43.87 -3.19 17.13
CA ARG A 106 43.07 -4.43 17.10
C ARG A 106 41.91 -4.36 18.10
N ARG A 107 42.14 -3.77 19.28
CA ARG A 107 41.11 -3.56 20.30
C ARG A 107 40.05 -2.56 19.84
N GLY A 108 40.46 -1.44 19.23
CA GLY A 108 39.53 -0.45 18.68
C GLY A 108 38.61 -1.02 17.59
N VAL A 109 39.16 -1.81 16.66
CA VAL A 109 38.37 -2.48 15.61
C VAL A 109 37.39 -3.49 16.19
N ALA A 110 37.82 -4.30 17.17
CA ALA A 110 36.94 -5.28 17.81
C ALA A 110 35.79 -4.61 18.59
N LEU A 111 36.07 -3.50 19.28
CA LEU A 111 35.05 -2.71 19.97
C LEU A 111 34.06 -2.08 18.99
N ALA A 112 34.52 -1.49 17.89
CA ALA A 112 33.65 -0.92 16.87
C ALA A 112 32.74 -1.99 16.22
N MET A 113 33.28 -3.18 15.93
CA MET A 113 32.48 -4.29 15.41
C MET A 113 31.50 -4.85 16.43
N GLY A 114 31.89 -4.96 17.71
CA GLY A 114 30.99 -5.33 18.79
C GLY A 114 29.84 -4.33 18.97
N ALA A 115 30.12 -3.03 18.88
CA ALA A 115 29.12 -1.97 18.98
C ALA A 115 28.11 -2.01 17.82
N LEU A 116 28.59 -2.18 16.58
CA LEU A 116 27.70 -2.31 15.40
C LEU A 116 26.86 -3.59 15.47
N ALA A 117 27.42 -4.70 15.94
CA ALA A 117 26.70 -5.95 16.14
C ALA A 117 25.61 -5.83 17.21
N LEU A 118 25.91 -5.16 18.34
CA LEU A 118 24.94 -4.86 19.38
C LEU A 118 23.82 -3.96 18.85
N LEU A 119 24.14 -2.96 18.03
CA LEU A 119 23.15 -2.11 17.38
C LEU A 119 22.21 -2.91 16.47
N VAL A 120 22.74 -3.83 15.65
CA VAL A 120 21.92 -4.73 14.82
C VAL A 120 21.01 -5.62 15.68
N LEU A 121 21.50 -6.15 16.82
CA LEU A 121 20.69 -6.94 17.75
C LEU A 121 19.58 -6.13 18.41
N MET A 122 19.87 -4.88 18.82
CA MET A 122 18.86 -3.98 19.37
C MET A 122 17.77 -3.63 18.33
N LEU A 123 18.17 -3.38 17.08
CA LEU A 123 17.23 -3.17 15.98
C LEU A 123 16.41 -4.43 15.69
N ALA A 124 17.02 -5.62 15.72
CA ALA A 124 16.30 -6.90 15.56
C ALA A 124 15.25 -7.12 16.66
N LEU A 125 15.62 -6.85 17.91
CA LEU A 125 14.68 -6.90 19.05
C LEU A 125 13.56 -5.88 18.89
N SER A 126 13.87 -4.69 18.37
CA SER A 126 12.85 -3.67 18.08
C SER A 126 11.85 -4.12 17.02
N VAL A 127 12.30 -4.86 15.98
CA VAL A 127 11.43 -5.47 14.95
C VAL A 127 10.57 -6.59 15.56
N TRP A 128 11.17 -7.45 16.39
CA TRP A 128 10.46 -8.55 17.05
C TRP A 128 9.30 -8.07 17.93
N ARG A 129 9.46 -6.90 18.57
CA ARG A 129 8.43 -6.30 19.43
C ARG A 129 7.38 -5.48 18.67
N GLN A 130 7.50 -5.32 17.34
CA GLN A 130 6.52 -4.54 16.60
C GLN A 130 5.20 -5.30 16.47
N PRO A 131 4.05 -4.65 16.76
CA PRO A 131 2.74 -5.19 16.43
C PRO A 131 2.56 -5.31 14.90
N GLU A 132 1.68 -6.20 14.42
CA GLU A 132 1.49 -6.44 12.97
C GLU A 132 1.07 -5.18 12.20
N ASN A 133 0.38 -4.23 12.87
CA ASN A 133 0.03 -2.93 12.30
C ASN A 133 1.25 -2.01 12.04
N ALA A 134 2.45 -2.33 12.52
CA ALA A 134 3.69 -1.62 12.18
C ALA A 134 4.15 -1.85 10.73
N LEU A 135 3.52 -2.82 10.03
CA LEU A 135 3.66 -3.05 8.60
C LEU A 135 2.80 -2.08 7.77
N ALA A 136 1.79 -1.43 8.37
CA ALA A 136 1.00 -0.42 7.69
C ALA A 136 1.85 0.83 7.44
N LEU A 137 1.78 1.36 6.21
CA LEU A 137 2.49 2.54 5.74
C LEU A 137 2.29 3.72 6.72
N ALA A 138 3.35 4.07 7.46
CA ALA A 138 3.23 5.01 8.56
C ALA A 138 3.26 6.45 8.07
N ARG A 139 4.19 6.79 7.17
CA ARG A 139 4.35 8.11 6.53
C ARG A 139 5.31 8.01 5.35
N TRP A 140 4.97 8.61 4.23
CA TRP A 140 5.92 8.80 3.13
C TRP A 140 6.93 9.90 3.49
N PRO A 141 8.26 9.66 3.45
CA PRO A 141 9.25 10.60 3.97
C PRO A 141 9.72 11.66 2.97
N PHE A 142 9.34 11.57 1.69
CA PHE A 142 9.82 12.44 0.62
C PHE A 142 8.72 13.36 0.10
N ALA A 143 9.08 14.55 -0.38
CA ALA A 143 8.15 15.48 -1.03
C ALA A 143 7.76 15.05 -2.46
N TRP A 144 8.36 13.99 -2.97
CA TRP A 144 8.19 13.52 -4.35
C TRP A 144 7.85 12.03 -4.36
N ARG A 145 7.06 11.60 -5.33
CA ARG A 145 6.77 10.19 -5.61
C ARG A 145 6.80 9.91 -7.10
N TYR A 146 7.07 8.65 -7.44
CA TYR A 146 6.89 8.17 -8.80
C TYR A 146 5.40 7.95 -9.08
N ASP A 147 4.98 8.28 -10.30
CA ASP A 147 3.63 8.05 -10.79
C ASP A 147 3.75 7.36 -12.16
N PRO A 148 3.25 6.12 -12.31
CA PRO A 148 3.38 5.37 -13.56
C PRO A 148 2.62 6.02 -14.72
N ASP A 149 1.60 6.84 -14.43
CA ASP A 149 0.78 7.50 -15.44
C ASP A 149 1.38 8.84 -15.90
N LEU A 150 2.54 9.22 -15.33
CA LEU A 150 3.24 10.43 -15.74
C LEU A 150 3.84 10.26 -17.15
N PRO A 151 3.52 11.12 -18.13
CA PRO A 151 4.06 11.03 -19.47
C PRO A 151 5.52 11.51 -19.49
N VAL A 152 6.45 10.58 -19.28
CA VAL A 152 7.89 10.86 -19.28
C VAL A 152 8.47 10.63 -20.68
N SER A 153 9.14 11.65 -21.24
CA SER A 153 9.78 11.52 -22.55
C SER A 153 10.94 10.49 -22.55
N PRO A 154 11.17 9.75 -23.66
CA PRO A 154 12.32 8.85 -23.79
C PRO A 154 13.65 9.55 -23.57
N HIS A 155 13.75 10.84 -23.94
CA HIS A 155 14.95 11.64 -23.70
C HIS A 155 15.23 11.80 -22.20
N THR A 156 14.21 12.07 -21.39
CA THR A 156 14.33 12.16 -19.93
C THR A 156 14.80 10.83 -19.33
N TRP A 157 14.25 9.71 -19.80
CA TRP A 157 14.66 8.37 -19.37
C TRP A 157 16.13 8.08 -19.72
N ASN A 158 16.55 8.38 -20.95
CA ASN A 158 17.94 8.17 -21.37
C ASN A 158 18.91 9.00 -20.52
N ARG A 159 18.54 10.26 -20.21
CA ARG A 159 19.32 11.12 -19.31
C ARG A 159 19.40 10.56 -17.90
N LEU A 160 18.29 10.02 -17.36
CA LEU A 160 18.29 9.36 -16.05
C LEU A 160 19.23 8.16 -16.04
N TRP A 161 19.16 7.28 -17.03
CA TRP A 161 20.01 6.10 -17.12
C TRP A 161 21.49 6.44 -17.23
N LEU A 162 21.84 7.46 -18.03
CA LEU A 162 23.21 7.97 -18.12
C LEU A 162 23.67 8.52 -16.76
N ALA A 163 22.84 9.33 -16.09
CA ALA A 163 23.19 9.88 -14.79
C ALA A 163 23.37 8.79 -13.71
N LEU A 164 22.53 7.75 -13.73
CA LEU A 164 22.65 6.58 -12.86
C LEU A 164 23.93 5.79 -13.15
N ALA A 165 24.26 5.56 -14.43
CA ALA A 165 25.47 4.85 -14.83
C ALA A 165 26.73 5.63 -14.42
N GLN A 166 26.76 6.95 -14.62
CA GLN A 166 27.86 7.82 -14.18
C GLN A 166 27.99 7.82 -12.66
N SER A 167 26.88 7.91 -11.93
CA SER A 167 26.87 7.86 -10.46
C SER A 167 27.35 6.50 -9.93
N ALA A 168 26.94 5.40 -10.56
CA ALA A 168 27.38 4.05 -10.22
C ALA A 168 28.89 3.87 -10.47
N ALA A 169 29.39 4.33 -11.62
CA ALA A 169 30.82 4.32 -11.93
C ALA A 169 31.62 5.19 -10.94
N ALA A 170 31.11 6.37 -10.56
CA ALA A 170 31.74 7.24 -9.57
C ALA A 170 31.82 6.56 -8.19
N LEU A 171 30.77 5.86 -7.78
CA LEU A 171 30.73 5.07 -6.55
C LEU A 171 31.73 3.90 -6.59
N VAL A 172 31.82 3.18 -7.71
CA VAL A 172 32.81 2.10 -7.89
C VAL A 172 34.23 2.65 -7.78
N LEU A 173 34.53 3.78 -8.43
CA LEU A 173 35.85 4.44 -8.32
C LEU A 173 36.15 4.86 -6.88
N LEU A 174 35.16 5.40 -6.15
CA LEU A 174 35.28 5.78 -4.75
C LEU A 174 35.59 4.55 -3.87
N VAL A 175 34.86 3.45 -4.06
CA VAL A 175 35.10 2.18 -3.35
C VAL A 175 36.49 1.65 -3.68
N CYS A 176 36.88 1.60 -4.96
CA CYS A 176 38.22 1.20 -5.40
C CYS A 176 39.33 2.08 -4.79
N ALA A 177 39.10 3.39 -4.64
CA ALA A 177 40.05 4.32 -4.03
C ALA A 177 40.33 4.00 -2.55
N LEU A 178 39.40 3.35 -1.84
CA LEU A 178 39.63 2.88 -0.47
C LEU A 178 40.74 1.82 -0.41
N PHE A 179 40.84 0.99 -1.45
CA PHE A 179 41.76 -0.15 -1.54
C PHE A 179 43.07 0.17 -2.30
N ALA A 180 43.04 1.09 -3.26
CA ALA A 180 44.22 1.46 -4.03
C ALA A 180 45.17 2.36 -3.22
N ARG A 181 46.43 1.93 -3.00
CA ARG A 181 47.45 2.77 -2.34
C ARG A 181 48.06 3.81 -3.28
N ARG A 182 48.50 3.39 -4.46
CA ARG A 182 49.24 4.26 -5.42
C ARG A 182 48.33 5.20 -6.22
N TRP A 183 47.13 4.76 -6.57
CA TRP A 183 46.20 5.52 -7.43
C TRP A 183 45.09 6.24 -6.66
N ARG A 184 45.16 6.32 -5.32
CA ARG A 184 44.06 6.83 -4.50
C ARG A 184 43.59 8.21 -4.94
N LEU A 185 44.52 9.15 -5.08
CA LEU A 185 44.19 10.53 -5.46
C LEU A 185 43.62 10.61 -6.87
N ALA A 186 44.16 9.84 -7.81
CA ALA A 186 43.65 9.78 -9.18
C ALA A 186 42.21 9.21 -9.24
N LEU A 187 41.92 8.14 -8.49
CA LEU A 187 40.58 7.56 -8.42
C LEU A 187 39.58 8.48 -7.71
N LEU A 188 40.00 9.18 -6.66
CA LEU A 188 39.16 10.19 -6.00
C LEU A 188 38.87 11.38 -6.92
N ALA A 189 39.89 11.86 -7.65
CA ALA A 189 39.73 12.93 -8.62
C ALA A 189 38.80 12.50 -9.77
N ALA A 190 38.97 11.28 -10.30
CA ALA A 190 38.10 10.73 -11.34
C ALA A 190 36.65 10.54 -10.85
N SER A 191 36.46 10.03 -9.63
CA SER A 191 35.14 9.91 -9.01
C SER A 191 34.46 11.28 -8.84
N GLY A 192 35.20 12.28 -8.34
CA GLY A 192 34.71 13.65 -8.19
C GLY A 192 34.39 14.32 -9.53
N ALA A 193 35.26 14.18 -10.53
CA ALA A 193 35.03 14.70 -11.88
C ALA A 193 33.79 14.08 -12.52
N LEU A 194 33.60 12.78 -12.38
CA LEU A 194 32.42 12.08 -12.90
C LEU A 194 31.14 12.51 -12.18
N ALA A 195 31.18 12.69 -10.86
CA ALA A 195 30.05 13.21 -10.08
C ALA A 195 29.68 14.64 -10.51
N LEU A 196 30.66 15.52 -10.74
CA LEU A 196 30.45 16.89 -11.23
C LEU A 196 29.91 16.93 -12.66
N ALA A 197 30.32 15.99 -13.52
CA ALA A 197 29.85 15.87 -14.89
C ALA A 197 28.45 15.22 -15.00
N THR A 198 27.91 14.68 -13.90
CA THR A 198 26.63 13.98 -13.90
C THR A 198 25.47 14.97 -14.00
N SER A 199 24.72 14.93 -15.11
CA SER A 199 23.63 15.87 -15.38
C SER A 199 22.25 15.27 -15.12
N TRP A 200 21.84 15.27 -13.85
CA TRP A 200 20.54 14.74 -13.43
C TRP A 200 19.35 15.46 -14.12
N PRO A 201 18.33 14.72 -14.58
CA PRO A 201 17.08 15.32 -15.04
C PRO A 201 16.37 16.03 -13.88
N GLN A 202 15.57 17.05 -14.20
CA GLN A 202 14.79 17.76 -13.19
C GLN A 202 13.75 16.81 -12.57
N PRO A 203 13.65 16.70 -11.23
CA PRO A 203 12.75 15.74 -10.57
C PRO A 203 11.29 15.84 -11.02
N ARG A 204 10.78 17.06 -11.26
CA ARG A 204 9.42 17.32 -11.76
C ARG A 204 9.08 16.70 -13.13
N LEU A 205 10.09 16.26 -13.88
CA LEU A 205 9.90 15.56 -15.17
C LEU A 205 9.72 14.05 -15.00
N LEU A 206 9.99 13.52 -13.81
CA LEU A 206 10.00 12.09 -13.48
C LEU A 206 9.10 11.74 -12.29
N LEU A 207 8.84 12.72 -11.42
CA LEU A 207 8.18 12.56 -10.14
C LEU A 207 7.08 13.60 -10.00
N THR A 208 6.01 13.22 -9.32
CA THR A 208 4.93 14.12 -8.89
C THR A 208 5.09 14.45 -7.41
N GLU A 209 4.40 15.50 -6.96
CA GLU A 209 4.37 15.87 -5.56
C GLU A 209 3.76 14.76 -4.71
N ALA A 210 4.32 14.56 -3.53
CA ALA A 210 3.85 13.61 -2.55
C ALA A 210 3.73 14.27 -1.18
N HIS A 211 2.81 13.74 -0.39
CA HIS A 211 2.55 14.13 0.98
C HIS A 211 2.83 12.94 1.92
N PRO A 212 3.04 13.20 3.21
CA PRO A 212 3.25 12.14 4.20
C PRO A 212 2.14 11.06 4.21
N MET A 213 0.92 11.43 3.79
CA MET A 213 -0.22 10.52 3.75
C MET A 213 -0.44 9.87 2.38
N SER A 214 0.29 10.21 1.30
CA SER A 214 -0.03 9.82 -0.09
C SER A 214 -0.38 8.35 -0.27
N TYR A 215 0.39 7.45 0.36
CA TYR A 215 0.19 6.00 0.23
C TYR A 215 -0.70 5.39 1.30
N GLN A 216 -1.31 6.20 2.16
CA GLN A 216 -2.27 5.72 3.15
C GLN A 216 -3.62 5.43 2.50
N ARG A 217 -4.31 4.44 3.06
CA ARG A 217 -5.68 4.06 2.72
C ARG A 217 -6.54 4.18 3.98
N SER A 218 -7.86 4.16 3.80
CA SER A 218 -8.80 4.17 4.92
C SER A 218 -8.45 3.07 5.92
N PRO A 219 -8.21 3.41 7.20
CA PRO A 219 -7.98 2.41 8.24
C PRO A 219 -9.29 1.80 8.74
N LEU A 220 -10.43 2.35 8.32
CA LEU A 220 -11.74 1.95 8.78
C LEU A 220 -12.21 0.70 8.05
N SER A 221 -12.97 -0.13 8.75
CA SER A 221 -13.76 -1.17 8.09
C SER A 221 -14.82 -0.52 7.19
N PHE A 222 -14.97 -1.02 5.98
CA PHE A 222 -15.95 -0.54 5.00
C PHE A 222 -17.36 -1.06 5.34
N THR A 223 -17.87 -0.69 6.51
CA THR A 223 -19.21 -1.08 6.98
C THR A 223 -20.28 -0.16 6.42
N ASP A 224 -21.50 -0.67 6.31
CA ASP A 224 -22.70 0.12 6.06
C ASP A 224 -22.78 1.37 6.95
N ALA A 225 -22.57 1.21 8.27
CA ALA A 225 -22.61 2.32 9.23
C ALA A 225 -21.54 3.40 8.96
N ASN A 226 -20.30 3.01 8.66
CA ASN A 226 -19.21 3.95 8.38
C ASN A 226 -19.44 4.72 7.08
N VAL A 227 -19.82 4.00 6.02
CA VAL A 227 -20.12 4.59 4.70
C VAL A 227 -21.29 5.56 4.81
N LEU A 228 -22.38 5.18 5.48
CA LEU A 228 -23.56 6.03 5.62
C LEU A 228 -23.33 7.22 6.58
N GLN A 229 -22.49 7.07 7.60
CA GLN A 229 -22.01 8.21 8.41
C GLN A 229 -21.22 9.20 7.54
N GLY A 230 -20.34 8.70 6.66
CA GLY A 230 -19.64 9.51 5.67
C GLY A 230 -20.59 10.32 4.78
N GLY A 231 -21.68 9.71 4.34
CA GLY A 231 -22.73 10.39 3.57
C GLY A 231 -23.43 11.51 4.34
N ARG A 232 -23.66 11.34 5.65
CA ARG A 232 -24.20 12.41 6.51
C ARG A 232 -23.24 13.58 6.61
N LEU A 233 -21.97 13.30 6.88
CA LEU A 233 -20.91 14.31 6.98
C LEU A 233 -20.72 15.05 5.64
N TYR A 234 -20.73 14.32 4.52
CA TYR A 234 -20.65 14.90 3.19
C TYR A 234 -21.80 15.89 2.92
N ARG A 235 -23.04 15.51 3.25
CA ARG A 235 -24.20 16.41 3.11
C ARG A 235 -24.08 17.68 3.95
N GLN A 236 -23.55 17.56 5.16
CA GLN A 236 -23.39 18.69 6.09
C GLN A 236 -22.28 19.65 5.65
N HIS A 237 -21.15 19.13 5.17
CA HIS A 237 -19.95 19.93 4.98
C HIS A 237 -19.59 20.21 3.51
N CYS A 238 -19.97 19.33 2.58
CA CYS A 238 -19.45 19.35 1.20
C CYS A 238 -20.53 19.62 0.14
N ALA A 239 -21.74 19.10 0.33
CA ALA A 239 -22.79 19.09 -0.70
C ALA A 239 -23.30 20.49 -1.10
N SER A 240 -23.16 21.50 -0.24
CA SER A 240 -23.58 22.87 -0.57
C SER A 240 -22.80 23.45 -1.76
N CYS A 241 -21.54 23.04 -1.95
CA CYS A 241 -20.70 23.41 -3.07
C CYS A 241 -20.62 22.29 -4.13
N HIS A 242 -20.42 21.04 -3.71
CA HIS A 242 -20.19 19.91 -4.63
C HIS A 242 -21.46 19.19 -5.10
N GLY A 243 -22.65 19.55 -4.60
CA GLY A 243 -23.91 18.90 -4.94
C GLY A 243 -24.17 17.62 -4.13
N ALA A 244 -25.43 17.21 -3.98
CA ALA A 244 -25.75 15.96 -3.26
C ALA A 244 -25.28 14.71 -4.02
N ALA A 245 -25.18 14.80 -5.35
CA ALA A 245 -24.69 13.76 -6.24
C ALA A 245 -23.18 13.83 -6.51
N ALA A 246 -22.44 14.70 -5.81
CA ALA A 246 -21.00 14.90 -6.01
C ALA A 246 -20.61 15.32 -7.45
N ASP A 247 -21.50 15.99 -8.16
CA ASP A 247 -21.38 16.41 -9.56
C ASP A 247 -20.89 17.85 -9.75
N GLY A 248 -20.50 18.52 -8.66
CA GLY A 248 -20.07 19.92 -8.66
C GLY A 248 -21.22 20.92 -8.79
N ARG A 249 -22.48 20.49 -8.73
CA ARG A 249 -23.67 21.34 -8.92
C ARG A 249 -24.38 21.68 -7.60
N GLY A 250 -23.59 22.03 -6.57
CA GLY A 250 -24.14 22.49 -5.30
C GLY A 250 -24.84 23.85 -5.43
N ALA A 251 -25.76 24.15 -4.51
CA ALA A 251 -26.51 25.41 -4.51
C ALA A 251 -25.60 26.67 -4.47
N ARG A 252 -24.37 26.54 -3.94
CA ARG A 252 -23.37 27.62 -3.89
C ARG A 252 -22.41 27.62 -5.08
N ALA A 253 -22.40 26.58 -5.93
CA ALA A 253 -21.38 26.38 -6.97
C ALA A 253 -21.22 27.58 -7.91
N ALA A 254 -22.33 28.15 -8.38
CA ALA A 254 -22.33 29.28 -9.31
C ALA A 254 -21.82 30.60 -8.71
N GLY A 255 -21.77 30.71 -7.37
CA GLY A 255 -21.29 31.89 -6.66
C GLY A 255 -19.81 31.84 -6.30
N LEU A 256 -19.10 30.74 -6.61
CA LEU A 256 -17.69 30.57 -6.26
C LEU A 256 -16.77 31.10 -7.36
N PRO A 257 -15.58 31.64 -7.01
CA PRO A 257 -14.60 32.12 -7.99
C PRO A 257 -14.13 31.05 -8.98
N ALA A 258 -14.16 29.79 -8.55
CA ALA A 258 -13.87 28.63 -9.39
C ALA A 258 -14.96 27.59 -9.18
N TRP A 259 -15.42 26.97 -10.28
CA TRP A 259 -16.45 25.94 -10.23
C TRP A 259 -15.95 24.71 -9.42
N PRO A 260 -16.72 24.19 -8.46
CA PRO A 260 -16.33 23.01 -7.69
C PRO A 260 -16.10 21.79 -8.58
N SER A 261 -15.03 21.04 -8.31
CA SER A 261 -14.76 19.79 -9.04
C SER A 261 -15.84 18.74 -8.81
N VAL A 262 -16.09 17.91 -9.82
CA VAL A 262 -16.84 16.65 -9.70
C VAL A 262 -16.03 15.69 -8.82
N LEU A 263 -16.64 15.18 -7.75
CA LEU A 263 -16.02 14.22 -6.81
C LEU A 263 -16.44 12.78 -7.15
N GLY A 264 -16.31 12.42 -8.44
CA GLY A 264 -16.73 11.14 -9.01
C GLY A 264 -15.58 10.22 -9.38
N ALA A 265 -15.78 9.33 -10.35
CA ALA A 265 -14.83 8.25 -10.64
C ALA A 265 -13.41 8.74 -11.00
N ALA A 266 -13.31 9.83 -11.76
CA ALA A 266 -12.04 10.43 -12.14
C ALA A 266 -11.19 10.89 -10.94
N LEU A 267 -11.80 11.19 -9.78
CA LEU A 267 -11.06 11.53 -8.58
C LEU A 267 -10.26 10.33 -8.07
N PHE A 268 -10.89 9.17 -7.96
CA PHE A 268 -10.27 7.94 -7.45
C PHE A 268 -9.42 7.22 -8.50
N GLY A 269 -9.70 7.43 -9.79
CA GLY A 269 -8.87 6.90 -10.87
C GLY A 269 -7.52 7.62 -11.03
N ASN A 270 -7.44 8.90 -10.69
CA ASN A 270 -6.26 9.74 -10.96
C ASN A 270 -5.52 10.23 -9.70
N ARG A 271 -6.01 9.91 -8.50
CA ARG A 271 -5.42 10.38 -7.24
C ARG A 271 -5.36 9.24 -6.23
N LEU A 272 -4.29 9.25 -5.43
CA LEU A 272 -4.20 8.36 -4.29
C LEU A 272 -5.14 8.82 -3.18
N ASP A 273 -5.77 7.86 -2.51
CA ASP A 273 -6.66 8.08 -1.35
C ASP A 273 -6.06 9.03 -0.32
N GLY A 274 -4.79 8.81 0.02
CA GLY A 274 -4.05 9.60 0.98
C GLY A 274 -3.78 11.04 0.54
N ASP A 275 -3.67 11.29 -0.77
CA ASP A 275 -3.55 12.66 -1.31
C ASP A 275 -4.89 13.39 -1.21
N ILE A 276 -6.00 12.69 -1.47
CA ILE A 276 -7.36 13.23 -1.28
C ILE A 276 -7.59 13.56 0.20
N TYR A 277 -7.26 12.62 1.09
CA TYR A 277 -7.35 12.80 2.55
C TYR A 277 -6.52 14.01 2.98
N TRP A 278 -5.26 14.09 2.53
CA TRP A 278 -4.36 15.19 2.87
C TRP A 278 -4.96 16.54 2.50
N ARG A 279 -5.54 16.64 1.30
CA ARG A 279 -6.19 17.86 0.82
C ARG A 279 -7.38 18.26 1.70
N VAL A 280 -8.24 17.32 2.08
CA VAL A 280 -9.38 17.62 2.96
C VAL A 280 -8.91 18.02 4.37
N ALA A 281 -7.89 17.32 4.89
CA ALA A 281 -7.38 17.52 6.24
C ALA A 281 -6.55 18.81 6.40
N ARG A 282 -5.82 19.25 5.37
CA ARG A 282 -4.89 20.39 5.45
C ARG A 282 -5.17 21.52 4.46
N ASP A 283 -5.58 21.18 3.24
CA ASP A 283 -5.46 22.09 2.09
C ASP A 283 -6.81 22.33 1.38
N GLY A 284 -7.69 23.08 2.05
CA GLY A 284 -8.56 24.01 1.32
C GLY A 284 -7.80 25.15 0.62
N GLN A 285 -6.47 25.06 0.50
CA GLN A 285 -5.57 26.18 0.17
C GLN A 285 -4.74 26.01 -1.11
N ALA A 286 -4.63 24.82 -1.69
CA ALA A 286 -3.75 24.58 -2.83
C ALA A 286 -4.45 24.85 -4.17
N SER A 287 -4.84 26.10 -4.45
CA SER A 287 -5.11 26.65 -5.80
C SER A 287 -5.34 28.18 -5.75
N GLY A 288 -4.32 28.99 -5.40
CA GLY A 288 -4.18 30.40 -5.83
C GLY A 288 -5.31 31.42 -5.58
N GLY A 289 -6.39 31.06 -4.89
CA GLY A 289 -7.50 31.92 -4.48
C GLY A 289 -7.70 31.83 -2.95
N PRO A 290 -8.56 32.68 -2.35
CA PRO A 290 -8.75 32.69 -0.91
C PRO A 290 -9.15 31.30 -0.42
N ALA A 291 -8.29 30.82 0.46
CA ALA A 291 -8.06 29.44 0.80
C ALA A 291 -8.67 29.17 2.18
N GLU A 292 -10.00 29.19 2.29
CA GLU A 292 -10.70 29.13 3.59
C GLU A 292 -11.34 27.77 3.94
N HIS A 293 -11.11 26.69 3.18
CA HIS A 293 -11.96 25.48 3.29
C HIS A 293 -11.21 24.20 3.73
N GLY A 294 -10.20 24.33 4.58
CA GLY A 294 -9.61 23.16 5.24
C GLY A 294 -10.59 22.60 6.27
N PHE A 295 -11.14 21.40 6.06
CA PHE A 295 -12.09 20.79 7.00
C PHE A 295 -11.41 20.09 8.18
N GLY A 296 -10.07 20.10 8.29
CA GLY A 296 -9.34 19.50 9.40
C GLY A 296 -9.68 20.05 10.79
N ALA A 297 -10.27 21.25 10.88
CA ALA A 297 -10.81 21.80 12.12
C ALA A 297 -12.26 21.38 12.39
N ALA A 298 -13.01 20.98 11.36
CA ALA A 298 -14.43 20.63 11.43
C ALA A 298 -14.69 19.11 11.47
N LEU A 299 -13.77 18.31 10.94
CA LEU A 299 -13.88 16.85 10.84
C LEU A 299 -12.69 16.17 11.52
N ARG A 300 -12.97 15.11 12.27
CA ARG A 300 -11.95 14.22 12.84
C ARG A 300 -11.30 13.38 11.72
N PRO A 301 -10.07 12.86 11.93
CA PRO A 301 -9.40 11.99 10.96
C PRO A 301 -10.27 10.84 10.43
N ASP A 302 -10.98 10.13 11.31
CA ASP A 302 -11.85 9.02 10.91
C ASP A 302 -13.06 9.50 10.10
N GLU A 303 -13.58 10.70 10.40
CA GLU A 303 -14.72 11.29 9.68
C GLU A 303 -14.34 11.67 8.25
N ILE A 304 -13.11 12.14 8.04
CA ILE A 304 -12.60 12.39 6.68
C ILE A 304 -12.54 11.07 5.90
N TRP A 305 -12.02 9.99 6.51
CA TRP A 305 -12.01 8.67 5.87
C TRP A 305 -13.41 8.14 5.57
N GLN A 306 -14.38 8.34 6.48
CA GLN A 306 -15.78 7.99 6.24
C GLN A 306 -16.35 8.74 5.02
N VAL A 307 -16.07 10.05 4.88
CA VAL A 307 -16.49 10.83 3.71
C VAL A 307 -15.85 10.30 2.42
N LEU A 308 -14.57 9.92 2.44
CA LEU A 308 -13.88 9.34 1.30
C LEU A 308 -14.47 7.97 0.91
N ASP A 309 -14.76 7.11 1.90
CA ASP A 309 -15.37 5.79 1.66
C ASP A 309 -16.80 5.93 1.11
N PHE A 310 -17.57 6.91 1.60
CA PHE A 310 -18.86 7.31 1.01
C PHE A 310 -18.72 7.75 -0.45
N LEU A 311 -17.81 8.68 -0.74
CA LEU A 311 -17.59 9.19 -2.10
C LEU A 311 -17.13 8.08 -3.05
N ARG A 312 -16.33 7.14 -2.56
CA ARG A 312 -15.90 5.98 -3.35
C ARG A 312 -17.11 5.10 -3.73
N LEU A 313 -17.98 4.78 -2.77
CA LEU A 313 -19.17 3.98 -3.07
C LEU A 313 -20.17 4.73 -3.95
N GLN A 314 -20.34 6.04 -3.73
CA GLN A 314 -21.19 6.88 -4.56
C GLN A 314 -20.67 6.95 -6.01
N ALA A 315 -19.36 7.14 -6.19
CA ALA A 315 -18.74 7.17 -7.51
C ALA A 315 -18.87 5.82 -8.23
N TYR A 316 -18.70 4.71 -7.52
CA TYR A 316 -18.98 3.36 -8.04
C TYR A 316 -20.45 3.22 -8.45
N GLY A 317 -21.38 3.64 -7.59
CA GLY A 317 -22.81 3.73 -7.84
C GLY A 317 -23.12 4.46 -9.15
N ALA A 318 -22.66 5.70 -9.26
CA ALA A 318 -22.91 6.57 -10.39
C ALA A 318 -22.27 6.09 -11.71
N SER A 319 -21.05 5.55 -11.68
CA SER A 319 -20.33 5.14 -12.89
C SER A 319 -20.52 3.68 -13.29
N GLY A 320 -21.20 2.86 -12.47
CA GLY A 320 -21.14 1.41 -12.64
C GLY A 320 -19.75 0.83 -12.44
N GLY A 321 -18.95 1.53 -11.62
CA GLY A 321 -17.51 1.33 -11.43
C GLY A 321 -16.66 1.50 -12.69
N ALA A 322 -17.19 2.03 -13.79
CA ALA A 322 -16.34 2.45 -14.91
C ALA A 322 -15.32 3.49 -14.42
N GLY A 323 -14.03 3.27 -14.77
CA GLY A 323 -12.93 4.17 -14.40
C GLY A 323 -12.60 4.20 -12.90
N MET A 324 -13.06 3.21 -12.11
CA MET A 324 -12.80 3.14 -10.67
C MET A 324 -11.77 2.04 -10.33
N PRO A 325 -10.94 2.25 -9.29
CA PRO A 325 -10.31 1.15 -8.58
C PRO A 325 -11.35 0.20 -7.98
N ALA A 326 -10.92 -1.01 -7.61
CA ALA A 326 -11.79 -1.96 -6.92
C ALA A 326 -12.39 -1.38 -5.63
N VAL A 327 -13.67 -1.63 -5.40
CA VAL A 327 -14.41 -1.13 -4.22
C VAL A 327 -14.84 -2.32 -3.36
N PRO A 328 -14.57 -2.31 -2.05
CA PRO A 328 -15.00 -3.40 -1.17
C PRO A 328 -16.52 -3.41 -1.04
N ALA A 329 -17.10 -4.59 -0.85
CA ALA A 329 -18.52 -4.72 -0.54
C ALA A 329 -18.81 -4.15 0.86
N PRO A 330 -19.87 -3.33 1.04
CA PRO A 330 -20.29 -2.88 2.36
C PRO A 330 -20.45 -4.06 3.33
N VAL A 331 -19.71 -4.03 4.43
CA VAL A 331 -19.78 -5.08 5.45
C VAL A 331 -21.04 -4.88 6.27
N VAL A 332 -21.95 -5.84 6.19
CA VAL A 332 -23.25 -5.86 6.87
C VAL A 332 -23.33 -7.00 7.88
N ALA A 333 -24.21 -6.86 8.87
CA ALA A 333 -24.56 -7.92 9.81
C ALA A 333 -25.50 -8.94 9.14
N LEU A 334 -25.31 -10.22 9.45
CA LEU A 334 -26.00 -11.35 8.81
C LEU A 334 -26.55 -12.32 9.86
N ALA A 335 -27.72 -12.86 9.58
CA ALA A 335 -28.26 -14.07 10.21
C ALA A 335 -28.27 -15.21 9.19
N CYS A 336 -27.51 -16.28 9.44
CA CYS A 336 -27.38 -17.41 8.51
C CYS A 336 -28.27 -18.60 8.92
N ARG A 337 -28.64 -19.43 7.93
CA ARG A 337 -29.55 -20.58 8.10
C ARG A 337 -29.04 -21.62 9.10
N ASP A 338 -27.73 -21.68 9.30
CA ASP A 338 -27.07 -22.52 10.31
C ASP A 338 -27.14 -21.97 11.74
N GLY A 339 -27.90 -20.90 11.96
CA GLY A 339 -28.09 -20.25 13.26
C GLY A 339 -26.95 -19.32 13.68
N ARG A 340 -25.92 -19.14 12.84
CA ARG A 340 -24.80 -18.25 13.17
C ARG A 340 -25.14 -16.80 12.82
N THR A 341 -24.92 -15.90 13.78
CA THR A 341 -24.77 -14.48 13.48
C THR A 341 -23.38 -14.25 12.88
N ALA A 342 -23.33 -13.72 11.67
CA ALA A 342 -22.10 -13.47 10.94
C ALA A 342 -22.02 -12.02 10.47
N ARG A 343 -20.87 -11.66 9.90
CA ARG A 343 -20.68 -10.43 9.13
C ARG A 343 -20.25 -10.82 7.73
N LEU A 344 -20.54 -9.99 6.74
CA LEU A 344 -20.21 -10.28 5.35
C LEU A 344 -18.71 -10.62 5.14
N ASP A 345 -17.81 -9.94 5.84
CA ASP A 345 -16.37 -10.18 5.80
C ASP A 345 -15.92 -11.48 6.49
N GLY A 346 -16.77 -12.05 7.35
CA GLY A 346 -16.64 -13.40 7.91
C GLY A 346 -16.91 -14.51 6.89
N LEU A 347 -17.59 -14.20 5.78
CA LEU A 347 -17.88 -15.15 4.69
C LEU A 347 -16.79 -15.18 3.60
N ARG A 348 -15.68 -14.44 3.77
CA ARG A 348 -14.54 -14.45 2.83
C ARG A 348 -14.01 -15.89 2.64
N GLY A 349 -13.55 -16.18 1.42
CA GLY A 349 -13.12 -17.51 0.98
C GLY A 349 -14.10 -18.12 -0.04
N LEU A 350 -15.35 -17.68 -0.03
CA LEU A 350 -16.39 -18.08 -0.99
C LEU A 350 -16.89 -16.85 -1.77
N PRO A 351 -17.26 -16.99 -3.05
CA PRO A 351 -17.93 -15.91 -3.76
C PRO A 351 -19.34 -15.73 -3.19
N LEU A 352 -19.81 -14.49 -3.14
CA LEU A 352 -21.10 -14.14 -2.56
C LEU A 352 -21.97 -13.46 -3.62
N ARG A 353 -23.25 -13.83 -3.68
CA ARG A 353 -24.29 -13.13 -4.42
C ARG A 353 -25.19 -12.43 -3.42
N ILE A 354 -25.25 -11.11 -3.50
CA ILE A 354 -26.09 -10.30 -2.62
C ILE A 354 -27.31 -9.87 -3.41
N VAL A 355 -28.50 -10.16 -2.91
CA VAL A 355 -29.77 -9.93 -3.59
C VAL A 355 -30.62 -9.00 -2.73
N ALA A 356 -31.03 -7.87 -3.29
CA ALA A 356 -32.06 -7.04 -2.68
C ALA A 356 -33.42 -7.70 -2.90
N HIS A 357 -34.02 -8.22 -1.83
CA HIS A 357 -35.29 -8.92 -1.92
C HIS A 357 -36.39 -8.02 -2.51
N ALA A 358 -37.10 -8.54 -3.51
CA ALA A 358 -38.27 -7.90 -4.09
C ALA A 358 -39.51 -8.76 -3.79
N PRO A 359 -40.50 -8.25 -3.03
CA PRO A 359 -41.72 -8.99 -2.77
C PRO A 359 -42.43 -9.39 -4.07
N GLY A 360 -42.79 -10.66 -4.20
CA GLY A 360 -43.47 -11.20 -5.39
C GLY A 360 -42.58 -11.43 -6.61
N ALA A 361 -41.27 -11.16 -6.53
CA ALA A 361 -40.34 -11.56 -7.56
C ALA A 361 -40.12 -13.08 -7.55
N PRO A 362 -39.85 -13.72 -8.71
CA PRO A 362 -39.50 -15.13 -8.74
C PRO A 362 -38.28 -15.41 -7.87
N GLU A 363 -38.29 -16.55 -7.17
CA GLU A 363 -37.14 -16.97 -6.38
C GLU A 363 -35.91 -17.13 -7.25
N GLU A 364 -34.80 -16.56 -6.80
CA GLU A 364 -33.51 -16.72 -7.46
C GLU A 364 -32.96 -18.12 -7.13
N PRO A 365 -32.64 -18.96 -8.12
CA PRO A 365 -32.14 -20.31 -7.87
C PRO A 365 -30.83 -20.30 -7.08
N GLN A 366 -30.76 -21.14 -6.04
CA GLN A 366 -29.51 -21.36 -5.31
C GLN A 366 -28.48 -22.08 -6.20
N ASP A 367 -27.22 -21.66 -6.12
CA ASP A 367 -26.10 -22.29 -6.81
C ASP A 367 -25.02 -22.66 -5.77
N PRO A 368 -24.63 -23.94 -5.66
CA PRO A 368 -23.71 -24.40 -4.60
C PRO A 368 -22.31 -23.79 -4.68
N ARG A 369 -21.98 -23.11 -5.78
CA ARG A 369 -20.68 -22.44 -5.97
C ARG A 369 -20.65 -21.04 -5.35
N VAL A 370 -21.80 -20.46 -4.99
CA VAL A 370 -21.93 -19.08 -4.50
C VAL A 370 -22.89 -19.00 -3.31
N LEU A 371 -22.48 -18.32 -2.24
CA LEU A 371 -23.36 -18.08 -1.10
C LEU A 371 -24.30 -16.91 -1.42
N THR A 372 -25.60 -17.11 -1.23
CA THR A 372 -26.62 -16.10 -1.46
C THR A 372 -26.97 -15.38 -0.16
N VAL A 373 -26.81 -14.06 -0.15
CA VAL A 373 -27.19 -13.17 0.94
C VAL A 373 -28.37 -12.33 0.50
N ALA A 374 -29.49 -12.39 1.24
CA ALA A 374 -30.66 -11.57 0.96
C ALA A 374 -30.67 -10.29 1.83
N LEU A 375 -30.91 -9.13 1.23
CA LEU A 375 -31.20 -7.88 1.94
C LEU A 375 -32.72 -7.72 2.01
N THR A 376 -33.29 -7.49 3.19
CA THR A 376 -34.77 -7.46 3.37
C THR A 376 -35.34 -6.16 3.94
N ARG A 377 -34.49 -5.16 4.25
CA ARG A 377 -34.92 -3.81 4.71
C ARG A 377 -35.93 -3.84 5.86
N GLY A 378 -35.59 -4.56 6.93
CA GLY A 378 -36.40 -4.67 8.14
C GLY A 378 -37.51 -5.71 8.07
N LEU A 379 -37.69 -6.39 6.94
CA LEU A 379 -38.66 -7.46 6.80
C LEU A 379 -38.04 -8.78 7.28
N GLU A 380 -38.70 -9.43 8.24
CA GLU A 380 -38.51 -10.86 8.50
C GLU A 380 -39.27 -11.64 7.43
N ALA A 381 -38.61 -11.88 6.30
CA ALA A 381 -39.15 -12.64 5.20
C ALA A 381 -38.47 -14.03 5.16
N ASP A 382 -39.26 -15.08 4.99
CA ASP A 382 -38.75 -16.41 4.66
C ASP A 382 -38.24 -16.38 3.21
N VAL A 383 -36.96 -16.06 3.08
CA VAL A 383 -36.28 -15.89 1.80
C VAL A 383 -35.38 -17.09 1.54
N ASN A 384 -35.41 -17.58 0.30
CA ASN A 384 -34.56 -18.68 -0.15
C ASN A 384 -33.09 -18.24 -0.31
N ALA A 385 -32.42 -17.96 0.81
CA ALA A 385 -31.03 -17.51 0.88
C ALA A 385 -30.26 -18.26 1.98
N ASP A 386 -28.92 -18.24 1.90
CA ASP A 386 -28.03 -18.84 2.90
C ASP A 386 -27.93 -17.98 4.15
N CYS A 387 -27.88 -16.66 3.96
CA CYS A 387 -27.90 -15.66 5.03
C CYS A 387 -28.79 -14.47 4.67
N VAL A 388 -29.27 -13.76 5.69
CA VAL A 388 -30.16 -12.60 5.55
C VAL A 388 -29.56 -11.41 6.30
N ALA A 389 -29.58 -10.24 5.67
CA ALA A 389 -29.32 -8.95 6.29
C ALA A 389 -30.64 -8.17 6.41
N THR A 390 -31.14 -8.05 7.63
CA THR A 390 -32.41 -7.37 7.91
C THR A 390 -32.25 -5.88 8.15
N ASP A 391 -31.03 -5.38 8.40
CA ASP A 391 -30.82 -3.96 8.72
C ASP A 391 -31.18 -3.04 7.53
N VAL A 392 -31.81 -1.90 7.84
CA VAL A 392 -32.09 -0.83 6.86
C VAL A 392 -30.80 -0.19 6.36
N LEU A 393 -29.77 -0.09 7.21
CA LEU A 393 -28.45 0.44 6.81
C LEU A 393 -27.78 -0.43 5.75
N ALA A 394 -27.92 -1.76 5.86
CA ALA A 394 -27.44 -2.69 4.85
C ALA A 394 -28.11 -2.39 3.49
N TRP A 395 -29.43 -2.27 3.48
CA TRP A 395 -30.19 -1.92 2.29
C TRP A 395 -29.75 -0.58 1.68
N ASP A 396 -29.64 0.47 2.49
CA ASP A 396 -29.27 1.82 2.03
C ASP A 396 -27.83 1.87 1.48
N ALA A 397 -26.90 1.12 2.08
CA ALA A 397 -25.53 1.03 1.58
C ALA A 397 -25.46 0.35 0.20
N TYR A 398 -26.26 -0.69 -0.03
CA TYR A 398 -26.35 -1.34 -1.35
C TYR A 398 -27.17 -0.52 -2.35
N ALA A 399 -28.12 0.31 -1.92
CA ALA A 399 -28.76 1.32 -2.78
C ALA A 399 -27.72 2.30 -3.32
N LEU A 400 -26.83 2.79 -2.45
CA LEU A 400 -25.71 3.64 -2.84
C LEU A 400 -24.76 2.92 -3.82
N ALA A 401 -24.43 1.65 -3.57
CA ALA A 401 -23.59 0.83 -4.46
C ALA A 401 -24.22 0.59 -5.84
N ALA A 402 -25.56 0.50 -5.91
CA ALA A 402 -26.30 0.42 -7.17
C ALA A 402 -26.42 1.78 -7.89
N GLY A 403 -26.22 2.90 -7.19
CA GLY A 403 -26.48 4.23 -7.72
C GLY A 403 -27.97 4.53 -7.88
N THR A 404 -28.81 3.92 -7.03
CA THR A 404 -30.28 4.07 -7.03
C THR A 404 -30.77 4.56 -5.67
N SER A 405 -32.03 4.99 -5.59
CA SER A 405 -32.66 5.29 -4.30
C SER A 405 -32.97 3.98 -3.54
N PRO A 406 -33.06 4.00 -2.20
CA PRO A 406 -33.49 2.84 -1.43
C PRO A 406 -34.79 2.21 -1.93
N ASP A 407 -35.74 3.03 -2.39
CA ASP A 407 -37.04 2.54 -2.85
C ASP A 407 -36.99 1.86 -4.22
N ALA A 408 -35.92 2.11 -4.99
CA ALA A 408 -35.69 1.53 -6.30
C ALA A 408 -34.56 0.48 -6.29
N LEU A 409 -34.19 -0.07 -5.13
CA LEU A 409 -33.17 -1.12 -5.02
C LEU A 409 -33.74 -2.54 -5.21
N ALA A 410 -35.01 -2.76 -4.88
CA ALA A 410 -35.61 -4.09 -4.85
C ALA A 410 -35.39 -4.86 -6.18
N GLY A 411 -34.82 -6.06 -6.10
CA GLY A 411 -34.48 -6.90 -7.25
C GLY A 411 -33.06 -6.72 -7.79
N ALA A 412 -32.28 -5.76 -7.25
CA ALA A 412 -30.88 -5.62 -7.60
C ALA A 412 -30.04 -6.80 -7.09
N GLN A 413 -28.97 -7.12 -7.79
CA GLN A 413 -28.03 -8.18 -7.41
C GLN A 413 -26.59 -7.68 -7.49
N PHE A 414 -25.72 -8.19 -6.62
CA PHE A 414 -24.29 -7.87 -6.61
C PHE A 414 -23.48 -9.15 -6.49
N MET A 415 -22.35 -9.20 -7.17
CA MET A 415 -21.39 -10.29 -7.04
C MET A 415 -20.17 -9.80 -6.28
N VAL A 416 -19.79 -10.55 -5.25
CA VAL A 416 -18.63 -10.28 -4.41
C VAL A 416 -17.66 -11.44 -4.55
N ASP A 417 -16.38 -11.15 -4.79
CA ASP A 417 -15.37 -12.22 -4.85
C ASP A 417 -15.01 -12.77 -3.47
N ARG A 418 -14.22 -13.86 -3.48
CA ARG A 418 -13.74 -14.55 -2.28
C ARG A 418 -12.94 -13.65 -1.32
N ARG A 419 -12.52 -12.47 -1.75
CA ARG A 419 -11.72 -11.52 -0.95
C ARG A 419 -12.54 -10.33 -0.46
N GLY A 420 -13.81 -10.21 -0.87
CA GLY A 420 -14.73 -9.18 -0.41
C GLY A 420 -14.85 -7.97 -1.33
N TRP A 421 -14.42 -8.06 -2.59
CA TRP A 421 -14.54 -6.97 -3.57
C TRP A 421 -15.83 -7.06 -4.36
N LEU A 422 -16.49 -5.93 -4.62
CA LEU A 422 -17.59 -5.86 -5.58
C LEU A 422 -17.04 -6.08 -6.99
N ARG A 423 -17.56 -7.08 -7.70
CA ARG A 423 -17.11 -7.49 -9.04
C ARG A 423 -18.18 -7.38 -10.11
N ALA A 424 -19.45 -7.40 -9.74
CA ALA A 424 -20.54 -7.20 -10.67
C ALA A 424 -21.76 -6.63 -9.97
N ARG A 425 -22.62 -5.97 -10.73
CA ARG A 425 -23.94 -5.54 -10.27
C ARG A 425 -24.99 -5.64 -11.38
N ARG A 426 -26.20 -6.03 -11.01
CA ARG A 426 -27.40 -5.99 -11.85
C ARG A 426 -28.43 -5.10 -11.19
N LEU A 427 -28.94 -4.13 -11.95
CA LEU A 427 -30.03 -3.27 -11.49
C LEU A 427 -31.38 -3.98 -11.61
N PRO A 428 -32.41 -3.52 -10.89
CA PRO A 428 -33.76 -4.08 -11.02
C PRO A 428 -34.25 -4.06 -12.47
N GLY A 429 -34.90 -5.14 -12.90
CA GLY A 429 -35.42 -5.27 -14.27
C GLY A 429 -34.39 -5.59 -15.36
N ALA A 430 -33.10 -5.76 -15.02
CA ALA A 430 -32.10 -6.22 -15.97
C ALA A 430 -32.39 -7.65 -16.47
N ALA A 431 -31.95 -7.98 -17.70
CA ALA A 431 -32.12 -9.30 -18.30
C ALA A 431 -31.67 -10.43 -17.34
N PRO A 432 -32.31 -11.61 -17.38
CA PRO A 432 -32.17 -12.65 -16.33
C PRO A 432 -30.78 -13.30 -16.26
N ALA A 433 -29.94 -13.15 -17.29
CA ALA A 433 -28.60 -13.73 -17.32
C ALA A 433 -27.52 -12.68 -17.02
N TRP A 434 -26.51 -13.07 -16.24
CA TRP A 434 -25.28 -12.29 -16.04
C TRP A 434 -24.53 -12.13 -17.36
N THR A 435 -24.17 -10.88 -17.69
CA THR A 435 -23.47 -10.52 -18.91
C THR A 435 -22.14 -9.82 -18.63
N SER A 436 -21.33 -9.66 -19.68
CA SER A 436 -20.09 -8.87 -19.63
C SER A 436 -20.31 -7.41 -19.22
N ALA A 437 -21.50 -6.87 -19.49
CA ALA A 437 -21.87 -5.49 -19.17
C ALA A 437 -22.08 -5.28 -17.66
N ASP A 438 -22.38 -6.36 -16.93
CA ASP A 438 -22.59 -6.34 -15.48
C ASP A 438 -21.28 -6.37 -14.69
N ASN A 439 -20.14 -6.61 -15.37
CA ASN A 439 -18.82 -6.68 -14.78
C ASN A 439 -18.30 -5.31 -14.37
N VAL A 440 -17.80 -5.24 -13.14
CA VAL A 440 -17.23 -4.05 -12.55
C VAL A 440 -15.83 -4.36 -12.00
N CYS A 441 -14.86 -3.55 -12.42
CA CYS A 441 -13.48 -3.43 -11.93
C CYS A 441 -12.67 -4.73 -11.68
N GLY A 442 -11.65 -4.96 -12.50
CA GLY A 442 -10.42 -5.65 -12.11
C GLY A 442 -9.25 -4.66 -11.99
N PRO A 443 -8.05 -5.09 -11.54
CA PRO A 443 -6.86 -4.23 -11.41
C PRO A 443 -6.39 -3.58 -12.72
N ALA A 444 -6.91 -4.06 -13.86
CA ALA A 444 -6.60 -3.59 -15.22
C ALA A 444 -7.75 -2.77 -15.86
N GLY A 445 -8.74 -2.34 -15.09
CA GLY A 445 -9.98 -1.76 -15.62
C GLY A 445 -11.08 -2.81 -15.79
N ARG A 446 -12.10 -2.49 -16.61
CA ARG A 446 -13.22 -3.40 -16.92
C ARG A 446 -12.65 -4.71 -17.49
N MET A 447 -13.27 -5.85 -17.21
CA MET A 447 -12.92 -7.11 -17.90
C MET A 447 -13.35 -6.98 -19.36
N GLU A 448 -12.51 -6.37 -20.21
CA GLU A 448 -12.90 -5.88 -21.54
C GLU A 448 -13.11 -6.98 -22.60
N SER A 449 -12.96 -8.27 -22.26
CA SER A 449 -13.01 -9.34 -23.28
C SER A 449 -13.61 -10.67 -22.83
N THR A 450 -14.68 -10.66 -22.03
CA THR A 450 -15.42 -11.90 -21.76
C THR A 450 -16.90 -11.64 -21.87
N SER A 451 -17.51 -12.05 -22.98
CA SER A 451 -18.96 -12.14 -23.13
C SER A 451 -19.48 -13.21 -22.16
N ALA A 452 -19.53 -12.90 -20.86
CA ALA A 452 -20.05 -13.84 -19.87
C ALA A 452 -21.47 -14.24 -20.27
N ARG A 453 -21.66 -15.52 -20.60
CA ARG A 453 -22.93 -16.14 -21.00
C ARG A 453 -23.65 -16.75 -19.79
N GLY A 454 -23.55 -16.10 -18.63
CA GLY A 454 -24.15 -16.57 -17.37
C GLY A 454 -23.18 -16.66 -16.19
N LEU A 455 -23.72 -17.10 -15.05
CA LEU A 455 -23.07 -17.09 -13.73
C LEU A 455 -21.73 -17.86 -13.69
N GLY A 456 -21.62 -18.99 -14.39
CA GLY A 456 -20.40 -19.81 -14.36
C GLY A 456 -19.18 -19.12 -14.97
N GLU A 457 -19.35 -18.43 -16.10
CA GLU A 457 -18.25 -17.69 -16.75
C GLU A 457 -17.87 -16.45 -15.93
N LEU A 458 -18.84 -15.77 -15.31
CA LEU A 458 -18.59 -14.67 -14.39
C LEU A 458 -17.69 -15.11 -13.22
N LEU A 459 -18.04 -16.21 -12.55
CA LEU A 459 -17.25 -16.73 -11.44
C LEU A 459 -15.83 -17.13 -11.87
N SER A 460 -15.69 -17.74 -13.04
CA SER A 460 -14.37 -18.08 -13.62
C SER A 460 -13.53 -16.84 -13.94
N ALA A 461 -14.15 -15.80 -14.50
CA ALA A 461 -13.48 -14.52 -14.77
C ALA A 461 -13.05 -13.80 -13.48
N MET A 462 -13.84 -13.89 -12.42
CA MET A 462 -13.48 -13.34 -11.11
C MET A 462 -12.27 -14.04 -10.50
N ASP A 463 -12.22 -15.38 -10.60
CA ASP A 463 -11.15 -16.21 -10.05
C ASP A 463 -9.85 -16.11 -10.87
N SER A 464 -9.92 -15.89 -12.19
CA SER A 464 -8.75 -15.72 -13.05
C SER A 464 -8.05 -14.37 -12.87
N ALA A 465 -8.76 -13.36 -12.37
CA ALA A 465 -8.24 -12.02 -12.08
C ALA A 465 -8.42 -11.64 -10.58
N PRO A 466 -7.65 -12.24 -9.66
CA PRO A 466 -7.80 -12.01 -8.23
C PRO A 466 -7.24 -10.65 -7.80
N ILE A 467 -8.04 -9.87 -7.06
CA ILE A 467 -7.64 -8.57 -6.49
C ILE A 467 -7.09 -8.80 -5.07
N ALA A 468 -5.94 -8.24 -4.69
CA ALA A 468 -5.42 -8.36 -3.32
C ALA A 468 -6.51 -8.01 -2.29
N ALA A 469 -6.62 -8.76 -1.19
CA ALA A 469 -7.71 -8.54 -0.23
C ALA A 469 -7.68 -7.11 0.33
N PRO A 470 -8.85 -6.53 0.69
CA PRO A 470 -8.87 -5.25 1.38
C PRO A 470 -8.00 -5.39 2.63
N ALA A 471 -7.07 -4.45 2.82
CA ALA A 471 -6.21 -4.44 4.00
C ALA A 471 -7.11 -4.50 5.23
N ARG A 472 -7.08 -5.60 5.98
CA ARG A 472 -7.75 -5.67 7.27
C ARG A 472 -6.84 -4.94 8.24
N ILE A 473 -7.33 -3.86 8.83
CA ILE A 473 -6.71 -3.38 10.07
C ILE A 473 -7.44 -4.13 11.19
N PRO A 474 -6.73 -4.94 11.99
CA PRO A 474 -7.31 -5.71 13.08
C PRO A 474 -7.89 -4.82 14.17
#